data_AF-A0A7V9C825-F1
#
_entry.id   AF-A0A7V9C825-F1
#
_cell.length_a   1.000
_cell.length_b   1.000
_cell.length_c   1.000
_cell.angle_alpha   90.00
_cell.angle_beta   90.00
_cell.angle_gamma   90.00
#
_symmetry.space_group_name_H-M   'P 1'
#
loop_
_entity.id
_entity.type
_entity.pdbx_description
1 polymer ?
#
loop_
_entity_poly.entity_id
_entity_poly.type
_entity_poly.pdbx_seq_one_letter_code
_entity_poly.pdbx_strand_id
1 'polypeptide(L)'
;MTRFRRLAILVALATASSLIMLTGVSQAALEGRFGYAELQRQNDLPPLSGSADPTITAGADLADAQTQTDAVTATPAVASDDVQVNGDNKANPTDQYGSGEGLPQNETSIAVNPLDPNIVAAAANDYEPGVDGVQGIYMSFDGGHTWPYSRHARQVITPDRRMLGSGDPVVAWDGAGIVYQSFISFGRADCDSYIAVTRSPDNGVTWTYPADADSVGTLHLVGDGIVAHNGGPDDCQIFHDKEWMTAGLRPEGVPLVEGSDPAYVGSDRLYVTWTRFDFDTGGVGYLESPIYLAYSDDQGRHWSEPQEISGSASFCSAQFGDQDANACDESQFSVPVVDPNDGTLYVAFENFNVSSLRRNQLLMVASTDGGQTFAAPERITTVFDGPLMYPVCLGRQTLDDMCARTPGTFGFDIDPNTSRLHVAWFDNRNGSAADTNGDVFTRYSDNGGNGWSPIVNITKESEVDQFFPWLSVNPNGVVAIVYYDRQFTYPLIDTSLAVSTNGGTSYAAHRVSEVSWDPDLAFRLGIFIGDYNAVDTTETDALPFWTDARFAEPNTPGNNPPHQQSDVMVDVEPLP
;
A
#
# COMPACT_ATOMS: atom_id res chain seq x y z
N MET A 1 -69.73 -51.49 -27.20
CA MET A 1 -70.19 -50.17 -27.68
C MET A 1 -68.93 -49.31 -27.85
N THR A 2 -68.39 -49.28 -29.08
CA THR A 2 -68.24 -48.08 -29.94
C THR A 2 -67.23 -47.04 -29.42
N ARG A 3 -65.98 -47.07 -29.94
CA ARG A 3 -65.42 -46.21 -31.03
C ARG A 3 -64.66 -45.00 -30.42
N PHE A 4 -63.32 -44.98 -30.42
CA PHE A 4 -62.36 -44.53 -31.47
C PHE A 4 -61.87 -43.08 -31.31
N ARG A 5 -60.54 -42.91 -31.45
CA ARG A 5 -59.76 -41.75 -31.99
C ARG A 5 -59.46 -40.59 -31.01
N ARG A 6 -58.25 -40.02 -30.91
CA ARG A 6 -56.95 -40.04 -31.65
C ARG A 6 -55.84 -39.57 -30.66
N LEU A 7 -54.71 -40.26 -30.48
CA LEU A 7 -53.43 -40.23 -31.26
C LEU A 7 -52.77 -38.83 -31.26
N ALA A 8 -51.77 -38.57 -30.40
CA ALA A 8 -50.31 -38.64 -30.64
C ALA A 8 -49.76 -37.37 -31.35
N ILE A 9 -48.51 -36.88 -31.21
CA ILE A 9 -47.21 -37.56 -31.33
C ILE A 9 -46.10 -36.47 -31.18
N LEU A 10 -44.88 -36.91 -30.82
CA LEU A 10 -43.52 -36.37 -31.03
C LEU A 10 -43.02 -35.01 -30.49
N VAL A 11 -41.93 -35.17 -29.74
CA VAL A 11 -40.72 -34.34 -29.63
C VAL A 11 -39.89 -34.45 -30.93
N ALA A 12 -39.40 -33.33 -31.49
CA ALA A 12 -38.12 -33.21 -32.21
C ALA A 12 -37.79 -31.75 -32.58
N LEU A 13 -36.48 -31.49 -32.67
CA LEU A 13 -35.73 -30.25 -32.94
C LEU A 13 -36.14 -29.46 -34.21
N ALA A 14 -35.87 -28.13 -34.23
CA ALA A 14 -34.83 -27.49 -35.07
C ALA A 14 -35.05 -25.97 -35.34
N THR A 15 -34.01 -25.16 -35.05
CA THR A 15 -33.39 -24.05 -35.84
C THR A 15 -34.19 -22.84 -36.40
N ALA A 16 -33.74 -21.63 -35.99
CA ALA A 16 -33.42 -20.38 -36.74
C ALA A 16 -34.48 -19.73 -37.66
N SER A 17 -34.69 -18.42 -37.81
CA SER A 17 -33.90 -17.17 -37.70
C SER A 17 -34.88 -15.97 -37.49
N SER A 18 -34.49 -14.80 -37.00
CA SER A 18 -34.06 -13.62 -37.79
C SER A 18 -33.58 -12.51 -36.84
N LEU A 19 -32.31 -12.09 -36.91
CA LEU A 19 -31.81 -10.89 -37.61
C LEU A 19 -32.36 -9.55 -37.09
N ILE A 20 -31.63 -8.93 -36.15
CA ILE A 20 -31.53 -7.47 -36.01
C ILE A 20 -30.03 -7.16 -35.96
N MET A 21 -29.57 -6.34 -36.90
CA MET A 21 -28.20 -5.83 -36.97
C MET A 21 -28.14 -4.40 -36.44
N LEU A 22 -27.04 -4.11 -35.74
CA LEU A 22 -26.34 -2.84 -35.52
C LEU A 22 -26.99 -1.78 -34.61
N THR A 23 -26.38 -1.59 -33.43
CA THR A 23 -25.58 -0.41 -33.05
C THR A 23 -24.82 -0.72 -31.75
N GLY A 24 -23.60 -0.17 -31.58
CA GLY A 24 -22.66 -0.40 -30.46
C GLY A 24 -23.28 -0.16 -29.07
N VAL A 25 -22.72 -0.63 -27.96
CA VAL A 25 -21.32 -0.64 -27.51
C VAL A 25 -21.15 -1.87 -26.60
N SER A 26 -19.99 -2.55 -26.61
CA SER A 26 -19.66 -3.57 -25.60
C SER A 26 -19.46 -2.89 -24.25
N GLN A 27 -20.45 -2.99 -23.38
CA GLN A 27 -20.47 -2.39 -22.03
C GLN A 27 -20.46 -3.48 -20.93
N ALA A 28 -20.01 -4.69 -21.27
CA ALA A 28 -20.04 -5.86 -20.37
C ALA A 28 -18.71 -6.13 -19.65
N ALA A 29 -17.67 -5.36 -19.93
CA ALA A 29 -16.49 -5.26 -19.07
C ALA A 29 -16.59 -3.88 -18.44
N LEU A 30 -16.90 -3.79 -17.14
CA LEU A 30 -16.64 -2.63 -16.27
C LEU A 30 -17.33 -2.70 -14.89
N GLU A 31 -18.39 -3.50 -14.69
CA GLU A 31 -19.12 -3.49 -13.41
C GLU A 31 -18.50 -4.38 -12.30
N GLY A 32 -17.55 -5.28 -12.61
CA GLY A 32 -17.11 -6.31 -11.66
C GLY A 32 -15.71 -6.20 -11.04
N ARG A 33 -14.73 -5.53 -11.69
CA ARG A 33 -13.31 -5.62 -11.28
C ARG A 33 -12.90 -4.60 -10.22
N PHE A 34 -13.46 -3.38 -10.29
CA PHE A 34 -13.15 -2.27 -9.38
C PHE A 34 -14.39 -1.54 -8.85
N GLY A 35 -15.59 -2.12 -9.08
CA GLY A 35 -16.87 -1.49 -8.81
C GLY A 35 -17.37 -1.73 -7.37
N TYR A 36 -17.64 -0.66 -6.64
CA TYR A 36 -18.20 -0.70 -5.28
C TYR A 36 -19.54 -1.46 -5.19
N ALA A 37 -20.33 -1.51 -6.27
CA ALA A 37 -21.65 -2.15 -6.31
C ALA A 37 -21.60 -3.70 -6.35
N GLU A 38 -20.50 -4.30 -6.82
CA GLU A 38 -20.35 -5.76 -6.92
C GLU A 38 -19.62 -6.34 -5.69
N LEU A 39 -18.75 -5.55 -5.03
CA LEU A 39 -18.11 -5.89 -3.75
C LEU A 39 -19.13 -6.15 -2.62
N GLN A 40 -20.36 -5.66 -2.76
CA GLN A 40 -21.47 -5.95 -1.85
C GLN A 40 -21.99 -7.39 -1.96
N ARG A 41 -21.59 -8.18 -2.98
CA ARG A 41 -22.18 -9.49 -3.29
C ARG A 41 -21.25 -10.70 -3.22
N GLN A 42 -19.93 -10.54 -3.09
CA GLN A 42 -19.00 -11.67 -3.11
C GLN A 42 -17.97 -11.60 -1.98
N ASN A 43 -18.11 -12.51 -1.01
CA ASN A 43 -17.11 -12.81 0.01
C ASN A 43 -15.89 -13.57 -0.55
N ASP A 44 -15.77 -13.70 -1.87
CA ASP A 44 -14.86 -14.66 -2.53
C ASP A 44 -13.71 -14.00 -3.31
N LEU A 45 -13.63 -12.66 -3.35
CA LEU A 45 -12.50 -11.94 -3.99
C LEU A 45 -11.63 -11.26 -2.93
N PRO A 46 -10.29 -11.31 -3.09
CA PRO A 46 -9.38 -10.60 -2.19
C PRO A 46 -9.64 -9.09 -2.24
N PRO A 47 -9.48 -8.38 -1.11
CA PRO A 47 -9.54 -6.92 -1.11
C PRO A 47 -8.36 -6.35 -1.93
N LEU A 48 -8.63 -5.37 -2.78
CA LEU A 48 -7.61 -4.60 -3.50
C LEU A 48 -7.38 -3.26 -2.77
N SER A 49 -6.13 -2.85 -2.59
CA SER A 49 -5.77 -1.58 -1.94
C SER A 49 -5.82 -0.38 -2.91
N GLY A 50 -5.73 0.85 -2.39
CA GLY A 50 -5.72 2.09 -3.18
C GLY A 50 -7.00 2.51 -3.92
N SER A 51 -7.99 1.62 -4.08
CA SER A 51 -9.19 1.90 -4.87
C SER A 51 -10.31 2.59 -4.07
N ALA A 52 -10.64 3.84 -4.40
CA ALA A 52 -11.81 4.53 -3.85
C ALA A 52 -13.08 4.32 -4.71
N ASP A 53 -14.24 4.66 -4.14
CA ASP A 53 -15.55 4.61 -4.80
C ASP A 53 -15.58 5.56 -6.03
N PRO A 54 -15.90 5.08 -7.25
CA PRO A 54 -15.95 5.91 -8.46
C PRO A 54 -16.95 7.07 -8.39
N THR A 55 -17.86 7.09 -7.41
CA THR A 55 -18.78 8.20 -7.19
C THR A 55 -18.18 9.38 -6.41
N ILE A 56 -16.97 9.24 -5.85
CA ILE A 56 -16.22 10.33 -5.20
C ILE A 56 -15.79 11.38 -6.23
N THR A 57 -15.52 10.97 -7.48
CA THR A 57 -15.04 11.85 -8.57
C THR A 57 -16.15 12.55 -9.37
N ALA A 58 -17.40 12.07 -9.29
CA ALA A 58 -18.50 12.52 -10.15
C ALA A 58 -19.15 13.86 -9.76
N GLY A 59 -18.73 14.46 -8.63
CA GLY A 59 -19.39 15.63 -8.03
C GLY A 59 -18.62 16.96 -8.10
N ALA A 60 -17.39 16.97 -8.62
CA ALA A 60 -16.56 18.18 -8.63
C ALA A 60 -16.73 18.96 -9.94
N ASP A 61 -17.33 20.15 -9.86
CA ASP A 61 -17.38 21.11 -10.96
C ASP A 61 -15.95 21.58 -11.29
N LEU A 62 -15.48 21.28 -12.51
CA LEU A 62 -14.16 21.63 -13.04
C LEU A 62 -14.04 23.13 -13.35
N ALA A 63 -14.05 23.99 -12.33
CA ALA A 63 -13.99 25.43 -12.53
C ALA A 63 -13.22 26.18 -11.43
N ASP A 64 -11.92 25.92 -11.27
CA ASP A 64 -10.86 26.95 -11.16
C ASP A 64 -9.50 26.30 -10.80
N ALA A 65 -8.72 25.89 -11.80
CA ALA A 65 -7.28 25.67 -11.61
C ALA A 65 -6.54 26.92 -12.10
N GLN A 66 -6.37 27.92 -11.22
CA GLN A 66 -5.49 29.05 -11.50
C GLN A 66 -4.07 28.76 -11.04
N THR A 67 -3.14 28.95 -11.97
CA THR A 67 -1.70 28.93 -11.72
C THR A 67 -1.32 30.11 -10.83
N GLN A 68 -0.92 29.84 -9.59
CA GLN A 68 -0.24 30.83 -8.76
C GLN A 68 1.20 30.40 -8.50
N THR A 69 2.11 31.16 -9.09
CA THR A 69 3.52 31.20 -8.73
C THR A 69 3.70 32.46 -7.87
N ASP A 70 3.89 32.34 -6.56
CA ASP A 70 4.53 33.39 -5.77
C ASP A 70 5.16 32.80 -4.51
N ALA A 71 6.45 33.10 -4.30
CA ALA A 71 7.19 32.75 -3.10
C ALA A 71 6.90 33.79 -2.01
N VAL A 72 6.48 33.33 -0.83
CA VAL A 72 6.29 34.19 0.36
C VAL A 72 7.10 33.63 1.53
N THR A 73 7.78 34.55 2.22
CA THR A 73 8.61 34.32 3.40
C THR A 73 7.76 34.04 4.65
N ALA A 74 8.04 32.91 5.31
CA ALA A 74 7.40 32.49 6.56
C ALA A 74 7.73 33.40 7.75
N THR A 75 6.75 33.60 8.64
CA THR A 75 6.94 34.14 9.99
C THR A 75 6.54 33.04 10.98
N PRO A 76 7.32 32.74 12.03
CA PRO A 76 7.10 31.53 12.84
C PRO A 76 5.87 31.70 13.74
N ALA A 77 4.81 30.96 13.46
CA ALA A 77 3.76 30.66 14.43
C ALA A 77 4.21 29.47 15.30
N VAL A 78 3.77 29.46 16.55
CA VAL A 78 4.05 28.39 17.52
C VAL A 78 3.55 27.07 16.93
N ALA A 79 4.45 26.10 16.79
CA ALA A 79 4.17 24.80 16.18
C ALA A 79 3.04 24.09 16.94
N SER A 80 2.05 23.61 16.19
CA SER A 80 1.37 22.35 16.50
C SER A 80 2.42 21.25 16.31
N ASP A 81 2.51 20.28 17.22
CA ASP A 81 3.45 19.16 17.06
C ASP A 81 2.94 18.23 15.93
N ASP A 82 1.62 18.04 15.84
CA ASP A 82 0.98 17.41 14.67
C ASP A 82 0.96 18.36 13.44
N VAL A 83 1.75 18.05 12.42
CA VAL A 83 1.88 18.84 11.17
C VAL A 83 1.06 18.20 10.05
N GLN A 84 0.17 18.97 9.43
CA GLN A 84 -0.54 18.56 8.21
C GLN A 84 0.39 18.68 6.99
N VAL A 85 0.60 17.58 6.27
CA VAL A 85 1.68 17.46 5.26
C VAL A 85 1.26 17.87 3.84
N ASN A 86 -0.01 17.65 3.47
CA ASN A 86 -0.53 17.82 2.10
C ASN A 86 -0.69 19.27 1.62
N GLY A 87 -0.42 20.26 2.46
CA GLY A 87 -0.41 21.66 2.05
C GLY A 87 -1.77 22.33 1.87
N ASP A 88 -2.88 21.60 2.07
CA ASP A 88 -4.23 22.18 2.20
C ASP A 88 -4.41 22.92 3.54
N ASN A 89 -3.46 22.73 4.48
CA ASN A 89 -3.38 23.32 5.81
C ASN A 89 -4.73 23.87 6.31
N LYS A 90 -5.68 22.95 6.52
CA LYS A 90 -7.06 23.29 6.90
C LYS A 90 -7.11 24.01 8.25
N ALA A 91 -6.06 23.85 9.05
CA ALA A 91 -5.82 24.60 10.29
C ALA A 91 -5.44 26.08 10.04
N ASN A 92 -4.82 26.41 8.91
CA ASN A 92 -4.40 27.78 8.56
C ASN A 92 -4.48 28.07 7.04
N PRO A 93 -5.67 28.47 6.55
CA PRO A 93 -5.94 28.65 5.10
C PRO A 93 -5.11 29.72 4.39
N THR A 94 -4.36 30.55 5.11
CA THR A 94 -3.48 31.58 4.51
C THR A 94 -2.07 31.10 4.20
N ASP A 95 -1.70 29.90 4.66
CA ASP A 95 -0.38 29.29 4.50
C ASP A 95 -0.47 27.98 3.68
N GLN A 96 -1.27 27.99 2.60
CA GLN A 96 -1.42 26.84 1.70
C GLN A 96 -0.15 26.65 0.85
N TYR A 97 0.47 25.48 0.98
CA TYR A 97 1.60 25.03 0.17
C TYR A 97 1.24 23.71 -0.50
N GLY A 98 0.31 23.65 -1.45
CA GLY A 98 -0.07 22.35 -2.04
C GLY A 98 -1.12 22.40 -3.14
N SER A 99 -1.39 21.24 -3.74
CA SER A 99 -2.39 21.01 -4.78
C SER A 99 -3.83 21.20 -4.29
N GLY A 100 -4.11 21.02 -3.00
CA GLY A 100 -5.22 21.66 -2.26
C GLY A 100 -6.63 21.54 -2.86
N GLU A 101 -6.91 20.51 -3.68
CA GLU A 101 -8.24 20.32 -4.27
C GLU A 101 -9.27 19.84 -3.21
N GLY A 102 -8.79 19.59 -1.98
CA GLY A 102 -9.55 19.33 -0.77
C GLY A 102 -10.07 17.91 -0.58
N LEU A 103 -9.82 17.02 -1.53
CA LEU A 103 -10.21 15.61 -1.45
C LEU A 103 -9.35 14.84 -0.42
N PRO A 104 -9.79 13.62 0.00
CA PRO A 104 -9.11 12.88 1.05
C PRO A 104 -7.68 12.51 0.69
N GLN A 105 -6.88 12.22 1.71
CA GLN A 105 -5.61 11.52 1.62
C GLN A 105 -5.62 10.33 2.57
N ASN A 106 -4.87 9.28 2.22
CA ASN A 106 -4.62 8.14 3.08
C ASN A 106 -3.39 7.34 2.63
N GLU A 107 -3.09 6.24 3.33
CA GLU A 107 -2.12 5.23 2.88
C GLU A 107 -0.71 5.82 2.75
N THR A 108 -0.16 6.14 3.91
CA THR A 108 1.05 6.95 4.07
C THR A 108 2.34 6.15 3.92
N SER A 109 3.36 6.77 3.34
CA SER A 109 4.75 6.31 3.32
C SER A 109 5.70 7.47 3.64
N ILE A 110 6.75 7.23 4.42
CA ILE A 110 7.74 8.25 4.81
C ILE A 110 9.14 7.64 4.82
N ALA A 111 10.14 8.42 4.40
CA ALA A 111 11.54 8.01 4.39
C ALA A 111 12.48 9.21 4.60
N VAL A 112 13.41 9.06 5.53
CA VAL A 112 14.47 10.02 5.86
C VAL A 112 15.64 9.85 4.91
N ASN A 113 16.19 10.96 4.42
CA ASN A 113 17.37 10.92 3.57
C ASN A 113 18.60 10.44 4.39
N PRO A 114 19.26 9.35 3.97
CA PRO A 114 20.38 8.77 4.73
C PRO A 114 21.64 9.66 4.75
N LEU A 115 21.73 10.67 3.89
CA LEU A 115 22.86 11.61 3.82
C LEU A 115 22.61 12.92 4.57
N ASP A 116 21.34 13.29 4.79
CA ASP A 116 20.95 14.50 5.52
C ASP A 116 19.58 14.29 6.19
N PRO A 117 19.53 14.00 7.50
CA PRO A 117 18.27 13.70 8.19
C PRO A 117 17.30 14.89 8.28
N ASN A 118 17.71 16.09 7.86
CA ASN A 118 16.78 17.22 7.71
C ASN A 118 15.90 17.09 6.46
N ILE A 119 16.28 16.24 5.51
CA ILE A 119 15.52 16.03 4.28
C ILE A 119 14.68 14.78 4.44
N VAL A 120 13.35 14.95 4.40
CA VAL A 120 12.39 13.86 4.57
C VAL A 120 11.45 13.85 3.39
N ALA A 121 11.26 12.68 2.79
CA ALA A 121 10.26 12.45 1.76
C ALA A 121 9.06 11.74 2.38
N ALA A 122 7.86 12.13 1.99
CA ALA A 122 6.63 11.44 2.33
C ALA A 122 5.71 11.36 1.11
N ALA A 123 4.81 10.38 1.14
CA ALA A 123 3.81 10.16 0.11
C ALA A 123 2.52 9.61 0.70
N ALA A 124 1.41 9.86 0.02
CA ALA A 124 0.09 9.34 0.35
C ALA A 124 -0.74 9.27 -0.94
N ASN A 125 -1.80 8.48 -0.96
CA ASN A 125 -2.83 8.74 -1.96
C ASN A 125 -3.34 10.16 -1.76
N ASP A 126 -3.40 10.91 -2.85
CA ASP A 126 -3.89 12.28 -2.89
C ASP A 126 -4.96 12.33 -3.98
N TYR A 127 -6.23 12.42 -3.57
CA TYR A 127 -7.35 12.27 -4.50
C TYR A 127 -7.58 13.60 -5.24
N GLU A 128 -7.95 13.55 -6.54
CA GLU A 128 -8.13 14.76 -7.38
C GLU A 128 -9.49 14.77 -8.11
N PRO A 129 -10.13 15.94 -8.34
CA PRO A 129 -11.33 16.03 -9.17
C PRO A 129 -11.15 15.43 -10.57
N GLY A 130 -11.94 14.42 -10.90
CA GLY A 130 -11.94 13.80 -12.24
C GLY A 130 -10.81 12.79 -12.49
N VAL A 131 -9.97 12.54 -11.49
CA VAL A 131 -8.95 11.48 -11.44
C VAL A 131 -9.26 10.64 -10.21
N ASP A 132 -9.05 9.33 -10.25
CA ASP A 132 -9.44 8.49 -9.11
C ASP A 132 -8.51 8.75 -7.92
N GLY A 133 -7.23 8.41 -8.03
CA GLY A 133 -6.18 8.81 -7.10
C GLY A 133 -4.95 9.27 -7.87
N VAL A 134 -4.20 10.21 -7.30
CA VAL A 134 -2.82 10.53 -7.70
C VAL A 134 -1.90 10.36 -6.49
N GLN A 135 -0.60 10.34 -6.74
CA GLN A 135 0.38 10.05 -5.69
C GLN A 135 0.86 11.39 -5.16
N GLY A 136 0.54 11.70 -3.91
CA GLY A 136 1.15 12.83 -3.22
C GLY A 136 2.66 12.62 -3.09
N ILE A 137 3.42 13.69 -3.30
CA ILE A 137 4.84 13.80 -2.98
C ILE A 137 5.00 15.02 -2.10
N TYR A 138 5.46 14.76 -0.89
CA TYR A 138 5.67 15.77 0.13
C TYR A 138 7.14 15.76 0.53
N MET A 139 7.77 16.94 0.59
CA MET A 139 9.17 17.06 1.02
C MET A 139 9.31 18.06 2.16
N SER A 140 10.03 17.64 3.20
CA SER A 140 10.54 18.49 4.27
C SER A 140 12.04 18.70 4.10
N PHE A 141 12.52 19.87 4.52
CA PHE A 141 13.94 20.25 4.50
C PHE A 141 14.44 20.71 5.88
N ASP A 142 13.66 20.45 6.93
CA ASP A 142 13.95 20.80 8.32
C ASP A 142 13.60 19.65 9.29
N GLY A 143 13.66 18.40 8.83
CA GLY A 143 13.49 17.22 9.68
C GLY A 143 12.05 16.85 9.98
N GLY A 144 11.10 17.21 9.10
CA GLY A 144 9.68 16.90 9.25
C GLY A 144 8.84 18.00 9.88
N HIS A 145 9.46 19.09 10.35
CA HIS A 145 8.75 20.20 11.00
C HIS A 145 7.94 21.06 10.03
N THR A 146 8.39 21.24 8.79
CA THR A 146 7.64 21.92 7.73
C THR A 146 7.74 21.20 6.39
N TRP A 147 6.69 21.34 5.57
CA TRP A 147 6.54 20.64 4.28
C TRP A 147 6.28 21.64 3.14
N PRO A 148 7.29 22.43 2.73
CA PRO A 148 7.11 23.50 1.75
C PRO A 148 6.91 23.01 0.30
N TYR A 149 7.11 21.71 0.04
CA TYR A 149 6.85 21.09 -1.26
C TYR A 149 5.77 20.02 -1.08
N SER A 150 4.60 20.27 -1.66
CA SER A 150 3.51 19.31 -1.82
C SER A 150 3.06 19.35 -3.27
N ARG A 151 3.24 18.25 -3.99
CA ARG A 151 2.85 18.10 -5.40
C ARG A 151 2.46 16.67 -5.69
N HIS A 152 1.74 16.46 -6.78
CA HIS A 152 1.48 15.12 -7.28
C HIS A 152 2.63 14.57 -8.13
N ALA A 153 2.87 13.28 -8.01
CA ALA A 153 3.70 12.53 -8.93
C ALA A 153 3.09 12.57 -10.34
N ARG A 154 3.95 12.38 -11.33
CA ARG A 154 3.48 12.25 -12.71
C ARG A 154 3.01 10.82 -12.96
N GLN A 155 1.80 10.69 -13.47
CA GLN A 155 1.20 9.43 -13.88
C GLN A 155 1.94 8.77 -15.05
N VAL A 156 1.74 7.45 -15.18
CA VAL A 156 2.27 6.65 -16.31
C VAL A 156 1.72 7.18 -17.64
N ILE A 157 2.63 7.38 -18.59
CA ILE A 157 2.29 7.74 -19.98
C ILE A 157 2.31 6.47 -20.84
N THR A 158 1.15 6.11 -21.40
CA THR A 158 1.01 5.04 -22.39
C THR A 158 1.03 5.64 -23.82
N PRO A 159 1.09 4.83 -24.89
CA PRO A 159 1.11 5.35 -26.26
C PRO A 159 -0.12 6.22 -26.63
N ASP A 160 -1.27 5.93 -26.04
CA ASP A 160 -2.58 6.47 -26.42
C ASP A 160 -3.18 7.41 -25.36
N ARG A 161 -2.77 7.30 -24.09
CA ARG A 161 -3.35 8.08 -22.99
C ARG A 161 -2.40 8.25 -21.81
N ARG A 162 -2.85 9.03 -20.83
CA ARG A 162 -2.28 9.03 -19.48
C ARG A 162 -3.15 8.13 -18.62
N MET A 163 -2.52 7.31 -17.79
CA MET A 163 -3.25 6.54 -16.79
C MET A 163 -3.84 7.50 -15.75
N LEU A 164 -5.13 7.35 -15.44
CA LEU A 164 -5.85 8.24 -14.54
C LEU A 164 -6.18 7.59 -13.18
N GLY A 165 -5.86 6.32 -12.99
CA GLY A 165 -5.96 5.64 -11.71
C GLY A 165 -4.57 5.30 -11.23
N SER A 166 -4.20 5.73 -10.03
CA SER A 166 -2.97 5.33 -9.37
C SER A 166 -3.11 5.47 -7.86
N GLY A 167 -2.31 4.73 -7.10
CA GLY A 167 -2.38 4.74 -5.65
C GLY A 167 -1.19 4.06 -4.98
N ASP A 168 -1.35 3.75 -3.70
CA ASP A 168 -0.43 3.02 -2.83
C ASP A 168 1.02 3.51 -2.82
N PRO A 169 1.30 4.82 -2.79
CA PRO A 169 2.68 5.27 -2.99
C PRO A 169 3.61 4.84 -1.86
N VAL A 170 4.81 4.40 -2.24
CA VAL A 170 5.88 4.04 -1.30
C VAL A 170 7.14 4.82 -1.65
N VAL A 171 7.74 5.49 -0.66
CA VAL A 171 9.00 6.23 -0.83
C VAL A 171 10.17 5.49 -0.20
N ALA A 172 11.33 5.54 -0.87
CA ALA A 172 12.59 5.01 -0.34
C ALA A 172 13.78 5.82 -0.87
N TRP A 173 14.86 5.89 -0.09
CA TRP A 173 16.14 6.48 -0.51
C TRP A 173 17.17 5.40 -0.79
N ASP A 174 18.02 5.60 -1.80
CA ASP A 174 19.29 4.88 -1.86
C ASP A 174 20.41 5.59 -1.08
N GLY A 175 21.51 4.88 -0.84
CA GLY A 175 22.69 5.40 -0.16
C GLY A 175 23.44 6.50 -0.92
N ALA A 176 23.05 6.80 -2.17
CA ALA A 176 23.57 7.91 -2.94
C ALA A 176 22.70 9.18 -2.79
N GLY A 177 21.59 9.12 -2.05
CA GLY A 177 20.67 10.23 -1.85
C GLY A 177 19.70 10.43 -3.01
N ILE A 178 19.44 9.42 -3.83
CA ILE A 178 18.33 9.43 -4.78
C ILE A 178 17.09 8.96 -4.05
N VAL A 179 16.01 9.73 -4.12
CA VAL A 179 14.69 9.30 -3.62
C VAL A 179 13.89 8.70 -4.75
N TYR A 180 13.20 7.61 -4.45
CA TYR A 180 12.30 6.90 -5.35
C TYR A 180 10.90 6.91 -4.76
N GLN A 181 9.90 6.88 -5.64
CA GLN A 181 8.52 6.60 -5.26
C GLN A 181 7.98 5.51 -6.19
N SER A 182 7.58 4.37 -5.62
CA SER A 182 6.79 3.36 -6.33
C SER A 182 5.29 3.62 -6.14
N PHE A 183 4.48 3.19 -7.10
CA PHE A 183 3.02 3.30 -7.07
C PHE A 183 2.36 2.29 -8.03
N ILE A 184 1.14 1.83 -7.71
CA ILE A 184 0.26 1.20 -8.69
C ILE A 184 -0.29 2.23 -9.68
N SER A 185 -0.50 1.81 -10.92
CA SER A 185 -1.21 2.61 -11.92
C SER A 185 -2.12 1.71 -12.76
N PHE A 186 -3.39 2.06 -12.92
CA PHE A 186 -4.38 1.16 -13.52
C PHE A 186 -5.50 1.89 -14.28
N GLY A 187 -6.10 1.16 -15.22
CA GLY A 187 -7.27 1.59 -15.96
C GLY A 187 -8.55 1.38 -15.17
N ARG A 188 -9.36 2.43 -15.01
CA ARG A 188 -10.73 2.31 -14.47
C ARG A 188 -11.74 1.85 -15.53
N ALA A 189 -11.43 2.05 -16.83
CA ALA A 189 -12.31 1.76 -17.96
C ALA A 189 -11.94 0.47 -18.73
N ASP A 190 -10.82 -0.14 -18.37
CA ASP A 190 -10.16 -1.23 -19.08
C ASP A 190 -9.32 -2.05 -18.08
N CYS A 191 -8.49 -2.96 -18.56
CA CYS A 191 -7.74 -3.89 -17.71
C CYS A 191 -6.28 -3.52 -17.49
N ASP A 192 -5.80 -2.36 -17.97
CA ASP A 192 -4.40 -1.94 -17.77
C ASP A 192 -4.05 -1.89 -16.28
N SER A 193 -2.88 -2.43 -15.95
CA SER A 193 -2.33 -2.47 -14.59
C SER A 193 -0.81 -2.47 -14.65
N TYR A 194 -0.21 -1.57 -13.89
CA TYR A 194 1.22 -1.29 -13.87
C TYR A 194 1.70 -1.19 -12.42
N ILE A 195 2.95 -1.61 -12.21
CA ILE A 195 3.78 -1.12 -11.12
C ILE A 195 4.80 -0.16 -11.74
N ALA A 196 4.93 1.03 -11.18
CA ALA A 196 5.81 2.06 -11.71
C ALA A 196 6.66 2.71 -10.61
N VAL A 197 7.78 3.29 -11.02
CA VAL A 197 8.71 4.04 -10.15
C VAL A 197 9.07 5.38 -10.79
N THR A 198 8.95 6.44 -10.01
CA THR A 198 9.59 7.73 -10.29
C THR A 198 10.78 7.97 -9.35
N ARG A 199 11.73 8.80 -9.75
CA ARG A 199 12.90 9.16 -8.96
C ARG A 199 13.17 10.65 -8.97
N SER A 200 13.81 11.14 -7.91
CA SER A 200 14.39 12.48 -7.84
C SER A 200 15.87 12.41 -7.44
N PRO A 201 16.78 12.90 -8.30
CA PRO A 201 18.20 12.95 -8.00
C PRO A 201 18.64 14.22 -7.26
N ASP A 202 17.70 15.11 -6.92
CA ASP A 202 17.95 16.44 -6.37
C ASP A 202 17.12 16.70 -5.12
N ASN A 203 17.13 15.74 -4.19
CA ASN A 203 16.47 15.83 -2.88
C ASN A 203 14.96 16.09 -2.97
N GLY A 204 14.28 15.44 -3.91
CA GLY A 204 12.82 15.53 -4.07
C GLY A 204 12.33 16.79 -4.78
N VAL A 205 13.21 17.62 -5.36
CA VAL A 205 12.82 18.87 -6.03
C VAL A 205 12.30 18.62 -7.45
N THR A 206 12.95 17.74 -8.22
CA THR A 206 12.51 17.35 -9.56
C THR A 206 12.38 15.84 -9.67
N TRP A 207 11.25 15.42 -10.25
CA TRP A 207 10.90 14.01 -10.37
C TRP A 207 10.82 13.59 -11.83
N THR A 208 11.27 12.36 -12.10
CA THR A 208 11.05 11.72 -13.40
C THR A 208 9.56 11.36 -13.57
N TYR A 209 9.23 10.78 -14.72
CA TYR A 209 7.94 10.17 -14.93
C TYR A 209 8.11 8.83 -15.62
N PRO A 210 7.35 7.79 -15.24
CA PRO A 210 7.39 6.52 -15.93
C PRO A 210 6.82 6.65 -17.34
N ALA A 211 7.48 6.05 -18.33
CA ALA A 211 7.07 6.14 -19.73
C ALA A 211 7.09 4.78 -20.40
N ASP A 212 5.91 4.24 -20.71
CA ASP A 212 5.75 3.01 -21.48
C ASP A 212 5.78 3.28 -23.01
N ALA A 213 5.82 4.55 -23.42
CA ALA A 213 5.87 4.95 -24.82
C ALA A 213 6.68 6.23 -25.08
N ASP A 214 7.15 6.37 -26.33
CA ASP A 214 7.85 7.55 -26.81
C ASP A 214 6.91 8.77 -26.74
N SER A 215 7.14 9.65 -25.77
CA SER A 215 6.44 10.93 -25.69
C SER A 215 7.09 11.95 -26.63
N VAL A 216 6.30 12.54 -27.53
CA VAL A 216 6.78 13.62 -28.42
C VAL A 216 7.16 14.83 -27.57
N GLY A 217 8.46 15.04 -27.31
CA GLY A 217 8.98 16.34 -26.86
C GLY A 217 9.80 16.40 -25.57
N THR A 218 10.21 15.28 -24.97
CA THR A 218 11.04 15.29 -23.75
C THR A 218 12.09 14.16 -23.74
N LEU A 219 13.21 14.38 -23.05
CA LEU A 219 14.38 13.49 -22.95
C LEU A 219 14.08 12.27 -22.07
N HIS A 220 13.36 11.26 -22.56
CA HIS A 220 13.08 10.04 -21.79
C HIS A 220 13.25 8.79 -22.64
N LEU A 221 13.65 7.70 -21.99
CA LEU A 221 13.78 6.38 -22.59
C LEU A 221 12.47 5.62 -22.35
N VAL A 222 11.93 5.01 -23.40
CA VAL A 222 10.81 4.07 -23.27
C VAL A 222 11.20 2.94 -22.33
N GLY A 223 10.34 2.63 -21.36
CA GLY A 223 10.57 1.65 -20.30
C GLY A 223 11.17 2.22 -19.02
N ASP A 224 11.66 3.47 -19.00
CA ASP A 224 12.18 4.09 -17.79
C ASP A 224 11.07 4.18 -16.73
N GLY A 225 11.33 3.66 -15.53
CA GLY A 225 10.39 3.63 -14.42
C GLY A 225 9.23 2.63 -14.54
N ILE A 226 9.17 1.78 -15.57
CA ILE A 226 8.13 0.74 -15.69
C ILE A 226 8.67 -0.57 -15.11
N VAL A 227 8.13 -0.99 -13.96
CA VAL A 227 8.56 -2.21 -13.25
C VAL A 227 7.84 -3.44 -13.79
N ALA A 228 6.52 -3.33 -13.97
CA ALA A 228 5.67 -4.40 -14.48
C ALA A 228 4.46 -3.82 -15.23
N HIS A 229 3.97 -4.58 -16.20
CA HIS A 229 2.74 -4.31 -16.96
C HIS A 229 2.00 -5.62 -17.21
N ASN A 230 0.68 -5.59 -17.08
CA ASN A 230 -0.19 -6.77 -17.24
C ASN A 230 -0.32 -7.27 -18.70
N GLY A 231 0.23 -6.56 -19.69
CA GLY A 231 0.15 -6.93 -21.10
C GLY A 231 -0.85 -6.12 -21.93
N GLY A 232 -1.59 -5.21 -21.31
CA GLY A 232 -2.39 -4.18 -21.99
C GLY A 232 -3.83 -4.04 -21.50
N PRO A 233 -4.59 -3.11 -22.10
CA PRO A 233 -5.96 -2.79 -21.66
C PRO A 233 -6.97 -3.92 -21.85
N ASP A 234 -6.65 -4.92 -22.67
CA ASP A 234 -7.52 -6.09 -22.91
C ASP A 234 -7.11 -7.33 -22.09
N ASP A 235 -5.96 -7.30 -21.39
CA ASP A 235 -5.49 -8.44 -20.60
C ASP A 235 -5.99 -8.37 -19.15
N CYS A 236 -7.17 -8.92 -18.92
CA CYS A 236 -7.79 -8.95 -17.61
C CYS A 236 -7.32 -10.10 -16.71
N GLN A 237 -6.35 -10.91 -17.15
CA GLN A 237 -5.88 -12.07 -16.39
C GLN A 237 -4.93 -11.69 -15.25
N ILE A 238 -4.37 -10.48 -15.27
CA ILE A 238 -3.39 -10.03 -14.27
C ILE A 238 -3.81 -8.68 -13.72
N PHE A 239 -3.77 -8.54 -12.40
CA PHE A 239 -3.80 -7.25 -11.72
C PHE A 239 -2.63 -7.18 -10.74
N HIS A 240 -1.84 -6.12 -10.82
CA HIS A 240 -0.75 -5.86 -9.89
C HIS A 240 -1.27 -5.00 -8.75
N ASP A 241 -1.14 -5.49 -7.53
CA ASP A 241 -1.56 -4.74 -6.36
C ASP A 241 -0.77 -5.08 -5.09
N LYS A 242 -0.72 -4.05 -4.27
CA LYS A 242 0.24 -3.64 -3.29
C LYS A 242 1.69 -3.95 -3.59
N GLU A 243 2.35 -3.02 -4.27
CA GLU A 243 3.79 -2.93 -4.27
C GLU A 243 4.35 -2.34 -2.97
N TRP A 244 5.61 -2.69 -2.71
CA TRP A 244 6.49 -2.00 -1.78
C TRP A 244 7.90 -1.96 -2.37
N MET A 245 8.75 -1.12 -1.81
CA MET A 245 10.07 -0.86 -2.35
C MET A 245 11.12 -0.68 -1.25
N THR A 246 12.35 -1.07 -1.56
CA THR A 246 13.54 -0.74 -0.77
C THR A 246 14.74 -0.55 -1.70
N ALA A 247 15.74 0.21 -1.26
CA ALA A 247 17.04 0.30 -1.91
C ALA A 247 18.11 -0.05 -0.88
N GLY A 248 19.09 -0.85 -1.29
CA GLY A 248 20.16 -1.23 -0.37
C GLY A 248 21.32 -1.89 -1.08
N LEU A 249 22.36 -2.22 -0.32
CA LEU A 249 23.62 -2.75 -0.82
C LEU A 249 23.41 -3.94 -1.75
N ARG A 250 23.89 -3.85 -2.99
CA ARG A 250 23.97 -5.02 -3.88
C ARG A 250 25.10 -5.94 -3.39
N PRO A 251 24.84 -7.25 -3.19
CA PRO A 251 25.90 -8.17 -2.75
C PRO A 251 27.10 -8.20 -3.70
N GLU A 252 28.30 -8.41 -3.14
CA GLU A 252 29.54 -8.42 -3.91
C GLU A 252 29.53 -9.53 -4.97
N GLY A 253 29.93 -9.20 -6.20
CA GLY A 253 30.05 -10.16 -7.29
C GLY A 253 28.73 -10.54 -7.99
N VAL A 254 27.60 -9.98 -7.54
CA VAL A 254 26.31 -10.11 -8.24
C VAL A 254 26.35 -9.32 -9.56
N PRO A 255 26.00 -9.93 -10.70
CA PRO A 255 25.98 -9.24 -11.99
C PRO A 255 24.90 -8.16 -12.02
N LEU A 256 25.14 -7.13 -12.85
CA LEU A 256 24.17 -6.09 -13.14
C LEU A 256 23.01 -6.63 -13.99
N VAL A 257 21.83 -6.02 -13.86
CA VAL A 257 20.72 -6.19 -14.79
C VAL A 257 21.20 -5.91 -16.22
N GLU A 258 20.83 -6.77 -17.17
CA GLU A 258 21.20 -6.61 -18.57
C GLU A 258 20.69 -5.26 -19.11
N GLY A 259 21.56 -4.53 -19.83
CA GLY A 259 21.22 -3.22 -20.38
C GLY A 259 21.40 -2.03 -19.43
N SER A 260 21.70 -2.27 -18.15
CA SER A 260 21.94 -1.20 -17.16
C SER A 260 22.90 -0.14 -17.69
N ASP A 261 22.55 1.14 -17.54
CA ASP A 261 23.39 2.27 -17.93
C ASP A 261 24.52 2.47 -16.91
N PRO A 262 25.80 2.21 -17.28
CA PRO A 262 26.92 2.29 -16.35
C PRO A 262 27.14 3.68 -15.75
N ALA A 263 26.56 4.74 -16.34
CA ALA A 263 26.64 6.10 -15.81
C ALA A 263 25.80 6.31 -14.54
N TYR A 264 24.81 5.44 -14.30
CA TYR A 264 23.88 5.54 -13.17
C TYR A 264 23.95 4.33 -12.22
N VAL A 265 24.92 3.45 -12.40
CA VAL A 265 25.12 2.29 -11.52
C VAL A 265 25.77 2.72 -10.20
N GLY A 266 25.06 2.47 -9.09
CA GLY A 266 25.54 2.68 -7.72
C GLY A 266 26.01 1.39 -7.03
N SER A 267 26.33 1.52 -5.73
CA SER A 267 26.51 0.37 -4.82
C SER A 267 25.19 -0.36 -4.55
N ASP A 268 24.11 0.39 -4.57
CA ASP A 268 22.81 -0.09 -4.16
C ASP A 268 22.03 -0.64 -5.35
N ARG A 269 21.13 -1.56 -5.05
CA ARG A 269 20.12 -2.08 -5.96
C ARG A 269 18.76 -1.69 -5.43
N LEU A 270 17.90 -1.25 -6.34
CA LEU A 270 16.50 -0.97 -6.07
C LEU A 270 15.70 -2.27 -6.22
N TYR A 271 14.85 -2.58 -5.25
CA TYR A 271 13.97 -3.74 -5.24
C TYR A 271 12.53 -3.30 -5.10
N VAL A 272 11.66 -3.81 -5.97
CA VAL A 272 10.21 -3.61 -5.89
C VAL A 272 9.55 -4.98 -5.83
N THR A 273 8.77 -5.22 -4.77
CA THR A 273 7.98 -6.44 -4.61
C THR A 273 6.50 -6.11 -4.60
N TRP A 274 5.63 -6.99 -5.09
CA TRP A 274 4.19 -6.73 -5.12
C TRP A 274 3.39 -8.03 -5.13
N THR A 275 2.08 -7.93 -4.91
CA THR A 275 1.15 -9.04 -5.14
C THR A 275 0.70 -9.06 -6.60
N ARG A 276 0.86 -10.20 -7.27
CA ARG A 276 0.31 -10.40 -8.61
C ARG A 276 -0.97 -11.22 -8.49
N PHE A 277 -2.12 -10.58 -8.67
CA PHE A 277 -3.40 -11.26 -8.70
C PHE A 277 -3.64 -11.85 -10.09
N ASP A 278 -3.74 -13.17 -10.14
CA ASP A 278 -4.01 -13.92 -11.35
C ASP A 278 -5.49 -14.33 -11.43
N PHE A 279 -6.05 -14.20 -12.62
CA PHE A 279 -7.43 -14.49 -12.94
C PHE A 279 -7.53 -15.43 -14.15
N ASP A 280 -8.67 -16.10 -14.25
CA ASP A 280 -9.01 -16.91 -15.43
C ASP A 280 -9.02 -16.08 -16.72
N THR A 281 -9.08 -16.74 -17.88
CA THR A 281 -9.11 -16.07 -19.19
C THR A 281 -10.27 -15.07 -19.34
N GLY A 282 -11.30 -15.16 -18.50
CA GLY A 282 -12.41 -14.20 -18.45
C GLY A 282 -12.12 -12.95 -17.61
N GLY A 283 -11.04 -12.94 -16.82
CA GLY A 283 -10.66 -11.86 -15.91
C GLY A 283 -11.59 -11.70 -14.71
N VAL A 284 -12.32 -12.76 -14.34
CA VAL A 284 -13.33 -12.71 -13.26
C VAL A 284 -13.08 -13.79 -12.20
N GLY A 285 -12.66 -14.99 -12.61
CA GLY A 285 -12.36 -16.05 -11.67
C GLY A 285 -10.97 -15.86 -11.08
N TYR A 286 -10.89 -15.50 -9.80
CA TYR A 286 -9.62 -15.49 -9.05
C TYR A 286 -8.96 -16.87 -9.10
N LEU A 287 -7.64 -16.89 -9.33
CA LEU A 287 -6.83 -18.11 -9.36
C LEU A 287 -5.85 -18.15 -8.19
N GLU A 288 -4.94 -17.18 -8.11
CA GLU A 288 -3.84 -17.12 -7.14
C GLU A 288 -3.37 -15.66 -6.96
N SER A 289 -2.58 -15.41 -5.91
CA SER A 289 -1.96 -14.11 -5.58
C SER A 289 -0.49 -14.27 -5.14
N PRO A 290 0.42 -14.77 -6.00
CA PRO A 290 1.83 -14.89 -5.65
C PRO A 290 2.51 -13.54 -5.42
N ILE A 291 3.58 -13.53 -4.62
CA ILE A 291 4.45 -12.36 -4.46
C ILE A 291 5.48 -12.35 -5.58
N TYR A 292 5.61 -11.21 -6.26
CA TYR A 292 6.57 -10.99 -7.32
C TYR A 292 7.65 -9.99 -6.91
N LEU A 293 8.80 -10.05 -7.60
CA LEU A 293 9.93 -9.14 -7.47
C LEU A 293 10.45 -8.72 -8.84
N ALA A 294 10.86 -7.45 -8.94
CA ALA A 294 11.80 -6.96 -9.94
C ALA A 294 12.82 -6.02 -9.28
N TYR A 295 13.99 -5.89 -9.89
CA TYR A 295 15.07 -5.04 -9.36
C TYR A 295 15.80 -4.27 -10.44
N SER A 296 16.43 -3.15 -10.05
CA SER A 296 17.17 -2.24 -10.93
C SER A 296 18.52 -1.86 -10.33
N ASP A 297 19.55 -1.79 -11.18
CA ASP A 297 20.92 -1.40 -10.80
C ASP A 297 21.31 0.01 -11.23
N ASP A 298 20.45 0.71 -11.98
CA ASP A 298 20.76 1.98 -12.62
C ASP A 298 19.67 3.04 -12.35
N GLN A 299 19.17 3.02 -11.12
CA GLN A 299 18.17 3.94 -10.57
C GLN A 299 16.82 3.83 -11.29
N GLY A 300 16.34 2.60 -11.52
CA GLY A 300 15.01 2.35 -12.07
C GLY A 300 14.88 2.60 -13.58
N ARG A 301 15.99 2.66 -14.32
CA ARG A 301 15.97 2.83 -15.78
C ARG A 301 15.81 1.50 -16.52
N HIS A 302 16.46 0.47 -16.01
CA HIS A 302 16.31 -0.91 -16.49
C HIS A 302 15.98 -1.82 -15.32
N TRP A 303 15.08 -2.76 -15.57
CA TRP A 303 14.56 -3.70 -14.58
C TRP A 303 14.88 -5.13 -14.99
N SER A 304 15.08 -6.00 -14.01
CA SER A 304 15.03 -7.44 -14.24
C SER A 304 13.64 -7.85 -14.71
N GLU A 305 13.53 -9.00 -15.37
CA GLU A 305 12.23 -9.62 -15.59
C GLU A 305 11.54 -9.89 -14.23
N PRO A 306 10.24 -9.59 -14.10
CA PRO A 306 9.46 -9.97 -12.92
C PRO A 306 9.52 -11.48 -12.66
N GLN A 307 9.70 -11.87 -11.40
CA GLN A 307 9.72 -13.28 -10.98
C GLN A 307 8.88 -13.49 -9.72
N GLU A 308 8.24 -14.64 -9.62
CA GLU A 308 7.59 -15.09 -8.39
C GLU A 308 8.64 -15.44 -7.31
N ILE A 309 8.38 -15.04 -6.07
CA ILE A 309 9.24 -15.28 -4.91
C ILE A 309 8.52 -15.95 -3.72
N SER A 310 7.20 -16.17 -3.77
CA SER A 310 6.39 -16.76 -2.69
C SER A 310 6.91 -18.14 -2.24
N GLY A 311 7.35 -18.96 -3.19
CA GLY A 311 7.91 -20.30 -2.95
C GLY A 311 6.89 -21.32 -2.46
N SER A 312 7.38 -22.47 -1.98
CA SER A 312 6.53 -23.59 -1.51
C SER A 312 7.00 -24.14 -0.17
N ALA A 313 6.07 -24.46 0.72
CA ALA A 313 6.35 -25.11 2.01
C ALA A 313 5.17 -25.92 2.55
N SER A 314 5.45 -26.97 3.32
CA SER A 314 4.41 -27.90 3.83
C SER A 314 3.36 -27.28 4.77
N PHE A 315 3.60 -26.07 5.28
CA PHE A 315 2.63 -25.33 6.09
C PHE A 315 1.66 -24.50 5.24
N CYS A 316 1.95 -24.29 3.96
CA CYS A 316 1.03 -23.77 2.95
C CYS A 316 0.16 -24.94 2.49
N SER A 317 -0.94 -25.14 3.20
CA SER A 317 -1.70 -26.40 3.26
C SER A 317 -3.07 -26.35 2.60
N ALA A 318 -3.48 -25.18 2.11
CA ALA A 318 -4.69 -24.98 1.33
C ALA A 318 -4.31 -24.30 0.01
N GLN A 319 -4.92 -24.74 -1.08
CA GLN A 319 -4.67 -24.24 -2.44
C GLN A 319 -6.00 -23.85 -3.07
N PHE A 320 -5.98 -22.76 -3.84
CA PHE A 320 -7.07 -22.31 -4.68
C PHE A 320 -6.51 -22.26 -6.09
N GLY A 321 -7.14 -22.93 -7.06
CA GLY A 321 -6.64 -22.93 -8.45
C GLY A 321 -5.40 -23.79 -8.76
N ASP A 322 -4.44 -23.97 -7.84
CA ASP A 322 -3.15 -24.61 -8.15
C ASP A 322 -3.08 -26.16 -7.96
N GLN A 323 -2.18 -26.79 -8.73
CA GLN A 323 -1.78 -28.19 -8.66
C GLN A 323 -0.66 -28.47 -7.66
N ASP A 324 0.22 -27.51 -7.30
CA ASP A 324 1.20 -27.71 -6.23
C ASP A 324 0.53 -27.59 -4.87
N ALA A 325 0.38 -28.75 -4.21
CA ALA A 325 -0.24 -28.83 -2.90
C ALA A 325 0.46 -28.00 -1.80
N ASN A 326 1.68 -27.52 -2.03
CA ASN A 326 2.46 -26.76 -1.05
C ASN A 326 2.87 -25.36 -1.52
N ALA A 327 2.34 -24.85 -2.64
CA ALA A 327 2.59 -23.48 -3.06
C ALA A 327 2.13 -22.49 -1.98
N CYS A 328 2.90 -21.42 -1.80
CA CYS A 328 2.60 -20.31 -0.89
C CYS A 328 2.17 -19.07 -1.68
N ASP A 329 1.35 -19.28 -2.70
CA ASP A 329 0.91 -18.38 -3.76
C ASP A 329 -0.44 -17.71 -3.49
N GLU A 330 -0.96 -17.81 -2.28
CA GLU A 330 -2.09 -17.02 -1.80
C GLU A 330 -1.55 -15.98 -0.83
N SER A 331 -0.87 -14.97 -1.35
CA SER A 331 -0.05 -14.06 -0.55
C SER A 331 -0.37 -12.61 -0.87
N GLN A 332 -0.21 -11.71 0.09
CA GLN A 332 -0.41 -10.27 -0.12
C GLN A 332 0.54 -9.45 0.74
N PHE A 333 0.62 -8.15 0.46
CA PHE A 333 1.26 -7.15 1.31
C PHE A 333 2.74 -7.49 1.59
N SER A 334 3.58 -7.46 0.56
CA SER A 334 5.01 -7.74 0.72
C SER A 334 5.80 -6.53 1.23
N VAL A 335 6.75 -6.74 2.15
CA VAL A 335 7.69 -5.71 2.64
C VAL A 335 9.14 -6.21 2.49
N PRO A 336 9.92 -5.67 1.53
CA PRO A 336 11.32 -5.98 1.32
C PRO A 336 12.24 -5.11 2.19
N VAL A 337 13.29 -5.72 2.75
CA VAL A 337 14.36 -5.04 3.51
C VAL A 337 15.71 -5.64 3.14
N VAL A 338 16.74 -4.81 3.03
CA VAL A 338 18.10 -5.23 2.68
C VAL A 338 18.99 -5.11 3.91
N ASP A 339 19.72 -6.18 4.24
CA ASP A 339 20.75 -6.11 5.27
C ASP A 339 21.92 -5.24 4.77
N PRO A 340 22.20 -4.10 5.43
CA PRO A 340 23.28 -3.21 4.99
C PRO A 340 24.67 -3.82 5.19
N ASN A 341 24.80 -4.91 5.94
CA ASN A 341 26.10 -5.54 6.24
C ASN A 341 26.59 -6.48 5.14
N ASP A 342 25.68 -7.14 4.42
CA ASP A 342 26.03 -8.12 3.39
C ASP A 342 25.19 -8.07 2.11
N GLY A 343 24.14 -7.24 2.07
CA GLY A 343 23.23 -7.10 0.94
C GLY A 343 22.17 -8.21 0.83
N THR A 344 22.02 -9.04 1.85
CA THR A 344 20.94 -10.05 1.89
C THR A 344 19.59 -9.35 1.84
N LEU A 345 18.76 -9.72 0.86
CA LEU A 345 17.39 -9.26 0.75
C LEU A 345 16.47 -10.21 1.52
N TYR A 346 15.67 -9.65 2.42
CA TYR A 346 14.56 -10.34 3.08
C TYR A 346 13.24 -9.75 2.59
N VAL A 347 12.27 -10.60 2.26
CA VAL A 347 10.93 -10.16 1.88
C VAL A 347 9.92 -10.87 2.76
N ALA A 348 9.24 -10.12 3.63
CA ALA A 348 8.13 -10.62 4.43
C ALA A 348 6.81 -10.38 3.72
N PHE A 349 5.82 -11.25 3.92
CA PHE A 349 4.49 -11.12 3.30
C PHE A 349 3.43 -11.88 4.09
N GLU A 350 2.17 -11.48 3.94
CA GLU A 350 1.03 -12.22 4.45
C GLU A 350 0.66 -13.36 3.51
N ASN A 351 0.22 -14.49 4.07
CA ASN A 351 -0.14 -15.68 3.33
C ASN A 351 -1.40 -16.37 3.88
N PHE A 352 -2.25 -16.81 2.97
CA PHE A 352 -3.59 -17.33 3.19
C PHE A 352 -3.76 -18.81 2.80
N ASN A 353 -2.68 -19.51 2.40
CA ASN A 353 -2.68 -20.95 2.11
C ASN A 353 -2.85 -21.80 3.40
N VAL A 354 -3.93 -21.58 4.16
CA VAL A 354 -4.25 -22.28 5.40
C VAL A 354 -5.71 -22.72 5.42
N SER A 355 -5.99 -23.90 5.95
CA SER A 355 -7.36 -24.45 6.03
C SER A 355 -8.25 -23.81 7.10
N SER A 356 -7.88 -22.64 7.60
CA SER A 356 -8.45 -22.02 8.79
C SER A 356 -9.17 -20.72 8.45
N LEU A 357 -10.49 -20.65 8.66
CA LEU A 357 -11.26 -19.40 8.49
C LEU A 357 -11.04 -18.36 9.62
N ARG A 358 -10.11 -18.61 10.54
CA ARG A 358 -9.80 -17.74 11.68
C ARG A 358 -8.36 -17.25 11.70
N ARG A 359 -7.52 -17.80 10.83
CA ARG A 359 -6.07 -17.57 10.90
C ARG A 359 -5.50 -17.56 9.51
N ASN A 360 -4.43 -16.82 9.35
CA ASN A 360 -3.50 -16.75 8.24
C ASN A 360 -2.08 -16.81 8.84
N GLN A 361 -1.06 -16.43 8.06
CA GLN A 361 0.33 -16.50 8.49
C GLN A 361 1.17 -15.40 7.86
N LEU A 362 2.18 -14.92 8.60
CA LEU A 362 3.25 -14.10 8.05
C LEU A 362 4.41 -15.00 7.69
N LEU A 363 4.89 -14.88 6.45
CA LEU A 363 6.00 -15.63 5.89
C LEU A 363 7.14 -14.68 5.53
N MET A 364 8.31 -15.26 5.28
CA MET A 364 9.48 -14.55 4.79
C MET A 364 10.27 -15.43 3.82
N VAL A 365 10.80 -14.82 2.76
CA VAL A 365 11.84 -15.42 1.92
C VAL A 365 13.11 -14.57 1.96
N ALA A 366 14.25 -15.19 1.69
CA ALA A 366 15.54 -14.52 1.70
C ALA A 366 16.36 -14.83 0.44
N SER A 367 17.07 -13.83 -0.06
CA SER A 367 18.00 -13.93 -1.18
C SER A 367 19.36 -13.36 -0.81
N THR A 368 20.41 -14.15 -1.04
CA THR A 368 21.82 -13.79 -0.79
C THR A 368 22.59 -13.45 -2.07
N ASP A 369 21.91 -13.51 -3.23
CA ASP A 369 22.48 -13.28 -4.56
C ASP A 369 21.82 -12.07 -5.26
N GLY A 370 21.29 -11.16 -4.46
CA GLY A 370 20.73 -9.89 -4.91
C GLY A 370 19.38 -10.04 -5.59
N GLY A 371 18.55 -11.01 -5.19
CA GLY A 371 17.21 -11.24 -5.72
C GLY A 371 17.14 -12.18 -6.92
N GLN A 372 18.22 -12.92 -7.25
CA GLN A 372 18.20 -13.86 -8.38
C GLN A 372 17.58 -15.22 -7.99
N THR A 373 17.82 -15.67 -6.76
CA THR A 373 17.21 -16.87 -6.20
C THR A 373 16.81 -16.66 -4.75
N PHE A 374 15.82 -17.44 -4.31
CA PHE A 374 15.27 -17.37 -2.95
C PHE A 374 15.34 -18.72 -2.25
N ALA A 375 15.60 -18.68 -0.95
CA ALA A 375 15.39 -19.82 -0.07
C ALA A 375 13.89 -20.16 0.03
N ALA A 376 13.56 -21.37 0.50
CA ALA A 376 12.18 -21.72 0.80
C ALA A 376 11.59 -20.79 1.87
N PRO A 377 10.27 -20.51 1.82
CA PRO A 377 9.64 -19.60 2.76
C PRO A 377 9.74 -20.13 4.20
N GLU A 378 10.06 -19.24 5.12
CA GLU A 378 10.06 -19.46 6.55
C GLU A 378 8.85 -18.79 7.19
N ARG A 379 8.20 -19.48 8.13
CA ARG A 379 7.03 -18.91 8.81
C ARG A 379 7.46 -18.02 9.98
N ILE A 380 7.18 -16.73 9.87
CA ILE A 380 7.37 -15.75 10.94
C ILE A 380 6.42 -16.04 12.09
N THR A 381 5.10 -16.08 11.83
CA THR A 381 4.10 -16.34 12.86
C THR A 381 2.77 -16.77 12.23
N THR A 382 1.90 -17.37 13.04
CA THR A 382 0.46 -17.44 12.74
C THR A 382 -0.19 -16.13 13.19
N VAL A 383 -1.11 -15.63 12.38
CA VAL A 383 -1.87 -14.40 12.63
C VAL A 383 -3.35 -14.77 12.76
N PHE A 384 -4.06 -14.11 13.68
CA PHE A 384 -5.47 -14.38 13.98
C PHE A 384 -6.38 -13.38 13.26
N ASP A 385 -6.19 -13.27 11.95
CA ASP A 385 -6.84 -12.25 11.12
C ASP A 385 -7.90 -12.82 10.14
N GLY A 386 -8.28 -14.09 10.30
CA GLY A 386 -9.21 -14.73 9.36
C GLY A 386 -10.64 -14.15 9.38
N PRO A 387 -11.45 -14.43 8.35
CA PRO A 387 -12.78 -13.82 8.16
C PRO A 387 -13.80 -14.09 9.28
N LEU A 388 -13.58 -15.08 10.14
CA LEU A 388 -14.42 -15.34 11.33
C LEU A 388 -13.90 -14.67 12.61
N MET A 389 -12.88 -13.82 12.52
CA MET A 389 -12.32 -13.08 13.63
C MET A 389 -12.92 -11.68 13.76
N TYR A 390 -13.56 -11.12 12.73
CA TYR A 390 -14.01 -9.73 12.73
C TYR A 390 -15.50 -9.58 12.41
N PRO A 391 -16.13 -8.47 12.84
CA PRO A 391 -17.42 -8.04 12.31
C PRO A 391 -17.32 -7.72 10.82
N VAL A 392 -18.49 -7.67 10.16
CA VAL A 392 -18.59 -7.36 8.73
C VAL A 392 -19.53 -6.19 8.53
N CYS A 393 -19.02 -5.11 7.92
CA CYS A 393 -19.80 -3.98 7.44
C CYS A 393 -19.77 -3.95 5.91
N LEU A 394 -20.94 -3.93 5.26
CA LEU A 394 -21.06 -3.88 3.79
C LEU A 394 -20.22 -4.93 3.03
N GLY A 395 -20.04 -6.12 3.62
CA GLY A 395 -19.28 -7.22 3.02
C GLY A 395 -17.76 -7.17 3.25
N ARG A 396 -17.26 -6.24 4.07
CA ARG A 396 -15.85 -6.12 4.44
C ARG A 396 -15.63 -6.37 5.93
N GLN A 397 -14.51 -6.99 6.27
CA GLN A 397 -14.04 -7.11 7.66
C GLN A 397 -13.74 -5.72 8.23
N THR A 398 -14.20 -5.46 9.45
CA THR A 398 -14.01 -4.19 10.15
C THR A 398 -13.65 -4.44 11.63
N LEU A 399 -13.42 -3.37 12.40
CA LEU A 399 -13.46 -3.43 13.85
C LEU A 399 -14.89 -3.20 14.37
N ASP A 400 -15.13 -3.47 15.65
CA ASP A 400 -16.38 -3.12 16.29
C ASP A 400 -16.58 -1.59 16.38
N ASP A 401 -17.83 -1.14 16.31
CA ASP A 401 -18.17 0.28 16.28
C ASP A 401 -17.43 1.10 15.20
N MET A 402 -17.06 0.44 14.08
CA MET A 402 -16.44 1.04 12.90
C MET A 402 -16.91 0.32 11.62
N CYS A 403 -17.21 1.07 10.55
CA CYS A 403 -17.55 0.47 9.23
C CYS A 403 -16.36 0.48 8.25
N ALA A 404 -15.26 1.17 8.59
CA ALA A 404 -14.07 1.18 7.77
C ALA A 404 -13.41 -0.20 7.73
N ARG A 405 -13.01 -0.62 6.53
CA ARG A 405 -12.35 -1.93 6.34
C ARG A 405 -11.02 -1.97 7.08
N THR A 406 -10.67 -3.13 7.61
CA THR A 406 -9.39 -3.36 8.32
C THR A 406 -8.73 -4.64 7.81
N PRO A 407 -7.84 -4.56 6.81
CA PRO A 407 -7.03 -5.70 6.42
C PRO A 407 -5.93 -5.97 7.45
N GLY A 408 -5.42 -7.20 7.46
CA GLY A 408 -4.17 -7.52 8.13
C GLY A 408 -3.01 -6.73 7.52
N THR A 409 -2.21 -6.09 8.38
CA THR A 409 -1.00 -5.37 7.98
C THR A 409 0.11 -5.57 9.00
N PHE A 410 1.34 -5.38 8.56
CA PHE A 410 2.53 -5.53 9.39
C PHE A 410 3.64 -4.59 8.93
N GLY A 411 4.52 -4.24 9.86
CA GLY A 411 5.82 -3.61 9.60
C GLY A 411 6.95 -4.63 9.69
N PHE A 412 7.99 -4.44 8.88
CA PHE A 412 9.18 -5.29 8.85
C PHE A 412 10.42 -4.45 8.59
N ASP A 413 11.45 -4.61 9.42
CA ASP A 413 12.71 -3.86 9.29
C ASP A 413 13.88 -4.62 9.94
N ILE A 414 15.11 -4.14 9.73
CA ILE A 414 16.34 -4.75 10.21
C ILE A 414 17.19 -3.77 11.01
N ASP A 415 17.74 -4.21 12.13
CA ASP A 415 18.76 -3.46 12.85
C ASP A 415 20.05 -3.42 12.01
N PRO A 416 20.48 -2.23 11.54
CA PRO A 416 21.61 -2.10 10.63
C PRO A 416 22.94 -2.52 11.26
N ASN A 417 23.04 -2.57 12.59
CA ASN A 417 24.28 -2.92 13.29
C ASN A 417 24.40 -4.40 13.62
N THR A 418 23.28 -5.09 13.77
CA THR A 418 23.24 -6.46 14.30
C THR A 418 22.66 -7.48 13.33
N SER A 419 22.11 -7.04 12.19
CA SER A 419 21.36 -7.87 11.24
C SER A 419 20.12 -8.52 11.88
N ARG A 420 19.63 -8.00 13.01
CA ARG A 420 18.43 -8.51 13.68
C ARG A 420 17.20 -8.04 12.92
N LEU A 421 16.38 -8.99 12.47
CA LEU A 421 15.09 -8.70 11.83
C LEU A 421 14.03 -8.43 12.89
N HIS A 422 13.19 -7.43 12.67
CA HIS A 422 12.06 -7.03 13.50
C HIS A 422 10.77 -7.08 12.70
N VAL A 423 9.71 -7.61 13.30
CA VAL A 423 8.36 -7.61 12.72
C VAL A 423 7.36 -7.11 13.76
N ALA A 424 6.39 -6.32 13.33
CA ALA A 424 5.24 -5.91 14.12
C ALA A 424 3.96 -6.12 13.31
N TRP A 425 2.93 -6.68 13.92
CA TRP A 425 1.63 -6.92 13.28
C TRP A 425 0.52 -6.73 14.29
N PHE A 426 -0.71 -6.57 13.84
CA PHE A 426 -1.86 -6.63 14.72
C PHE A 426 -2.73 -7.86 14.39
N ASP A 427 -3.43 -8.39 15.39
CA ASP A 427 -4.53 -9.31 15.14
C ASP A 427 -5.53 -9.36 16.30
N ASN A 428 -6.71 -9.91 16.02
CA ASN A 428 -7.81 -9.99 16.97
C ASN A 428 -7.80 -11.28 17.82
N ARG A 429 -6.63 -11.84 18.18
CA ARG A 429 -6.57 -13.08 18.98
C ARG A 429 -7.17 -12.94 20.38
N ASN A 430 -7.21 -11.72 20.91
CA ASN A 430 -7.72 -11.41 22.25
C ASN A 430 -9.17 -10.91 22.25
N GLY A 431 -9.78 -10.72 21.07
CA GLY A 431 -11.18 -10.36 20.93
C GLY A 431 -12.02 -11.45 20.25
N SER A 432 -13.13 -11.00 19.67
CA SER A 432 -14.11 -11.83 18.97
C SER A 432 -14.69 -11.10 17.76
N ALA A 433 -15.42 -11.82 16.91
CA ALA A 433 -16.07 -11.21 15.74
C ALA A 433 -17.21 -10.23 16.07
N ALA A 434 -17.63 -10.12 17.33
CA ALA A 434 -18.70 -9.21 17.75
C ALA A 434 -18.23 -8.10 18.70
N ASP A 435 -16.99 -8.20 19.17
CA ASP A 435 -16.39 -7.39 20.24
C ASP A 435 -14.89 -7.54 20.03
N THR A 436 -14.31 -6.61 19.28
CA THR A 436 -12.92 -6.71 18.80
C THR A 436 -11.96 -6.23 19.86
N ASN A 437 -10.78 -6.84 19.87
CA ASN A 437 -9.64 -6.42 20.65
C ASN A 437 -8.39 -6.76 19.84
N GLY A 438 -8.19 -5.96 18.79
CA GLY A 438 -6.95 -5.91 18.03
C GLY A 438 -5.81 -5.47 18.94
N ASP A 439 -4.74 -6.24 18.97
CA ASP A 439 -3.54 -5.92 19.73
C ASP A 439 -2.34 -5.85 18.79
N VAL A 440 -1.37 -4.99 19.11
CA VAL A 440 -0.09 -4.95 18.40
C VAL A 440 0.89 -5.91 19.04
N PHE A 441 1.45 -6.78 18.22
CA PHE A 441 2.42 -7.79 18.60
C PHE A 441 3.73 -7.57 17.86
N THR A 442 4.84 -8.01 18.46
CA THR A 442 6.15 -7.98 17.83
C THR A 442 6.99 -9.19 18.21
N ARG A 443 7.94 -9.53 17.36
CA ARG A 443 9.02 -10.47 17.62
C ARG A 443 10.22 -10.15 16.73
N TYR A 444 11.38 -10.74 17.04
CA TYR A 444 12.61 -10.52 16.27
C TYR A 444 13.33 -11.83 15.94
N SER A 445 14.26 -11.80 14.99
CA SER A 445 15.14 -12.91 14.63
C SER A 445 16.61 -12.46 14.61
N ASP A 446 17.46 -13.21 15.30
CA ASP A 446 18.92 -12.99 15.36
C ASP A 446 19.70 -13.82 14.32
N ASN A 447 19.00 -14.55 13.46
CA ASN A 447 19.61 -15.57 12.60
C ASN A 447 18.95 -15.64 11.21
N GLY A 448 18.59 -14.48 10.66
CA GLY A 448 18.07 -14.36 9.30
C GLY A 448 16.77 -15.13 9.07
N GLY A 449 15.88 -15.15 10.07
CA GLY A 449 14.59 -15.85 10.02
C GLY A 449 14.61 -17.33 10.44
N ASN A 450 15.78 -17.91 10.72
CA ASN A 450 15.94 -19.32 11.16
C ASN A 450 15.55 -19.55 12.63
N GLY A 451 14.45 -18.93 13.06
CA GLY A 451 14.02 -18.88 14.44
C GLY A 451 13.71 -17.46 14.87
N TRP A 452 12.71 -17.35 15.74
CA TRP A 452 12.16 -16.07 16.15
C TRP A 452 11.94 -16.05 17.66
N SER A 453 12.14 -14.90 18.29
CA SER A 453 11.90 -14.67 19.72
C SER A 453 10.45 -15.00 20.11
N PRO A 454 10.14 -15.22 21.41
CA PRO A 454 8.75 -15.21 21.86
C PRO A 454 8.03 -13.93 21.43
N ILE A 455 6.71 -14.04 21.22
CA ILE A 455 5.85 -12.91 20.86
C ILE A 455 5.70 -11.99 22.07
N VAL A 456 5.88 -10.69 21.85
CA VAL A 456 5.59 -9.62 22.80
C VAL A 456 4.29 -8.95 22.36
N ASN A 457 3.29 -8.87 23.25
CA ASN A 457 2.13 -7.98 23.06
C ASN A 457 2.49 -6.62 23.68
N ILE A 458 2.59 -5.58 22.84
CA ILE A 458 2.96 -4.22 23.29
C ILE A 458 1.76 -3.42 23.80
N THR A 459 0.54 -3.83 23.47
CA THR A 459 -0.73 -3.18 23.83
C THR A 459 -1.55 -3.95 24.87
N LYS A 460 -0.99 -5.01 25.46
CA LYS A 460 -1.65 -5.95 26.40
C LYS A 460 -2.45 -5.36 27.58
N GLU A 461 -2.25 -4.09 27.90
CA GLU A 461 -2.95 -3.39 28.98
C GLU A 461 -4.25 -2.72 28.49
N SER A 462 -4.46 -2.63 27.17
CA SER A 462 -5.68 -2.17 26.53
C SER A 462 -6.74 -3.27 26.51
N GLU A 463 -8.00 -2.88 26.59
CA GLU A 463 -9.18 -3.74 26.38
C GLU A 463 -9.93 -3.39 25.08
N VAL A 464 -9.38 -2.49 24.25
CA VAL A 464 -9.94 -2.04 22.97
C VAL A 464 -8.87 -2.04 21.86
N ASP A 465 -9.28 -1.86 20.61
CA ASP A 465 -8.40 -2.11 19.46
C ASP A 465 -7.20 -1.15 19.31
N GLN A 466 -6.08 -1.77 18.95
CA GLN A 466 -4.91 -1.17 18.31
C GLN A 466 -4.60 -1.90 16.99
N PHE A 467 -4.33 -1.15 15.93
CA PHE A 467 -4.25 -1.69 14.57
C PHE A 467 -3.36 -0.86 13.63
N PHE A 468 -3.10 -1.40 12.44
CA PHE A 468 -2.21 -0.85 11.41
C PHE A 468 -0.83 -0.40 11.94
N PRO A 469 -0.06 -1.34 12.54
CA PRO A 469 1.27 -1.03 13.00
C PRO A 469 2.25 -0.90 11.83
N TRP A 470 3.17 0.05 11.94
CA TRP A 470 4.37 0.14 11.12
C TRP A 470 5.60 0.28 12.00
N LEU A 471 6.79 -0.10 11.52
CA LEU A 471 8.01 0.00 12.31
C LEU A 471 9.23 0.47 11.50
N SER A 472 10.18 1.09 12.20
CA SER A 472 11.51 1.45 11.70
C SER A 472 12.55 1.21 12.81
N VAL A 473 13.76 0.79 12.44
CA VAL A 473 14.89 0.55 13.34
C VAL A 473 16.04 1.49 12.98
N ASN A 474 16.36 2.38 13.91
CA ASN A 474 17.35 3.43 13.64
C ASN A 474 18.80 2.93 13.78
N PRO A 475 19.81 3.72 13.36
CA PRO A 475 21.23 3.37 13.50
C PRO A 475 21.73 3.16 14.94
N ASN A 476 20.96 3.55 15.97
CA ASN A 476 21.27 3.27 17.37
C ASN A 476 20.65 1.94 17.88
N GLY A 477 19.94 1.20 17.01
CA GLY A 477 19.21 -0.02 17.35
C GLY A 477 17.91 0.25 18.11
N VAL A 478 17.39 1.47 18.06
CA VAL A 478 16.09 1.82 18.62
C VAL A 478 15.01 1.36 17.66
N VAL A 479 14.05 0.59 18.17
CA VAL A 479 12.89 0.11 17.40
C VAL A 479 11.70 1.00 17.72
N ALA A 480 11.18 1.71 16.71
CA ALA A 480 9.99 2.54 16.81
C ALA A 480 8.83 1.86 16.10
N ILE A 481 7.65 1.77 16.74
CA ILE A 481 6.44 1.16 16.20
C ILE A 481 5.28 2.15 16.34
N VAL A 482 4.78 2.68 15.23
CA VAL A 482 3.55 3.49 15.20
C VAL A 482 2.35 2.60 15.00
N TYR A 483 1.20 2.94 15.58
CA TYR A 483 -0.08 2.24 15.37
C TYR A 483 -1.27 3.15 15.68
N TYR A 484 -2.43 2.81 15.12
CA TYR A 484 -3.70 3.40 15.54
C TYR A 484 -4.19 2.81 16.85
N ASP A 485 -4.78 3.65 17.69
CA ASP A 485 -5.09 3.35 19.08
C ASP A 485 -6.45 3.92 19.49
N ARG A 486 -7.40 3.06 19.91
CA ARG A 486 -8.72 3.47 20.38
C ARG A 486 -8.82 3.62 21.91
N GLN A 487 -7.72 3.44 22.65
CA GLN A 487 -7.77 3.39 24.12
C GLN A 487 -8.07 4.73 24.80
N PHE A 488 -7.83 5.86 24.12
CA PHE A 488 -7.98 7.18 24.73
C PHE A 488 -9.42 7.68 24.70
N THR A 489 -10.05 7.66 23.53
CA THR A 489 -11.42 8.17 23.33
C THR A 489 -12.27 7.21 22.49
N TYR A 490 -12.51 6.00 22.97
CA TYR A 490 -13.35 5.02 22.26
C TYR A 490 -14.73 5.60 21.85
N PRO A 491 -15.21 5.39 20.60
CA PRO A 491 -14.64 4.57 19.53
C PRO A 491 -13.66 5.31 18.60
N LEU A 492 -13.30 6.56 18.89
CA LEU A 492 -12.42 7.39 18.07
C LEU A 492 -11.00 6.84 18.01
N ILE A 493 -10.26 7.26 16.98
CA ILE A 493 -8.91 6.81 16.70
C ILE A 493 -7.90 7.88 17.10
N ASP A 494 -6.84 7.44 17.75
CA ASP A 494 -5.61 8.18 17.99
C ASP A 494 -4.42 7.46 17.34
N THR A 495 -3.27 8.10 17.33
CA THR A 495 -1.99 7.52 16.92
C THR A 495 -1.07 7.43 18.13
N SER A 496 -0.46 6.26 18.32
CA SER A 496 0.48 5.99 19.40
C SER A 496 1.82 5.51 18.83
N LEU A 497 2.90 5.80 19.56
CA LEU A 497 4.26 5.35 19.25
C LEU A 497 4.79 4.49 20.40
N ALA A 498 5.30 3.31 20.08
CA ALA A 498 6.00 2.43 21.02
C ALA A 498 7.48 2.33 20.65
N VAL A 499 8.35 2.56 21.63
CA VAL A 499 9.81 2.61 21.44
C VAL A 499 10.51 1.55 22.29
N SER A 500 11.46 0.83 21.68
CA SER A 500 12.35 -0.11 22.36
C SER A 500 13.81 0.28 22.20
N THR A 501 14.52 0.40 23.33
CA THR A 501 15.98 0.66 23.39
C THR A 501 16.78 -0.58 23.78
N ASN A 502 16.14 -1.76 23.77
CA ASN A 502 16.74 -3.01 24.20
C ASN A 502 16.52 -4.14 23.18
N GLY A 503 16.59 -3.77 21.89
CA GLY A 503 16.51 -4.69 20.76
C GLY A 503 15.16 -5.41 20.65
N GLY A 504 14.06 -4.73 20.99
CA GLY A 504 12.69 -5.26 20.84
C GLY A 504 12.23 -6.23 21.94
N THR A 505 12.90 -6.25 23.10
CA THR A 505 12.48 -7.14 24.22
C THR A 505 11.39 -6.54 25.11
N SER A 506 11.31 -5.21 25.17
CA SER A 506 10.22 -4.47 25.80
C SER A 506 10.07 -3.08 25.19
N TYR A 507 8.88 -2.49 25.33
CA TYR A 507 8.54 -1.20 24.74
C TYR A 507 7.95 -0.26 25.80
N ALA A 508 8.22 1.03 25.64
CA ALA A 508 7.48 2.11 26.28
C ALA A 508 6.65 2.81 25.20
N ALA A 509 5.37 3.06 25.47
CA ALA A 509 4.48 3.70 24.51
C ALA A 509 3.86 4.98 25.05
N HIS A 510 3.57 5.90 24.15
CA HIS A 510 2.83 7.14 24.43
C HIS A 510 1.94 7.51 23.24
N ARG A 511 0.95 8.38 23.51
CA ARG A 511 0.09 8.98 22.49
C ARG A 511 0.88 10.04 21.74
N VAL A 512 0.86 9.97 20.42
CA VAL A 512 1.45 10.95 19.50
C VAL A 512 0.40 12.00 19.15
N SER A 513 -0.75 11.56 18.63
CA SER A 513 -1.78 12.48 18.14
C SER A 513 -2.33 13.36 19.26
N GLU A 514 -2.44 14.66 18.99
CA GLU A 514 -3.02 15.61 19.94
C GLU A 514 -4.54 15.42 20.08
N VAL A 515 -5.20 14.99 18.99
CA VAL A 515 -6.67 14.91 18.86
C VAL A 515 -7.09 13.53 18.37
N SER A 516 -8.15 12.99 18.98
CA SER A 516 -8.82 11.78 18.48
C SER A 516 -9.73 12.13 17.30
N TRP A 517 -9.74 11.32 16.25
CA TRP A 517 -10.55 11.56 15.05
C TRP A 517 -11.59 10.45 14.81
N ASP A 518 -12.65 10.81 14.09
CA ASP A 518 -13.79 9.93 13.81
C ASP A 518 -13.61 9.24 12.44
N PRO A 519 -13.46 7.90 12.40
CA PRO A 519 -13.31 7.17 11.14
C PRO A 519 -14.52 7.31 10.21
N ASP A 520 -15.71 7.62 10.73
CA ASP A 520 -16.92 7.81 9.91
C ASP A 520 -16.84 9.06 9.02
N LEU A 521 -15.88 9.95 9.30
CA LEU A 521 -15.67 11.20 8.58
C LEU A 521 -14.50 11.16 7.59
N ALA A 522 -13.66 10.13 7.64
CA ALA A 522 -12.43 10.07 6.84
C ALA A 522 -12.71 9.97 5.33
N PHE A 523 -13.55 9.03 4.93
CA PHE A 523 -14.00 8.87 3.55
C PHE A 523 -15.52 8.82 3.49
N ARG A 524 -16.07 9.00 2.29
CA ARG A 524 -17.50 8.85 2.02
C ARG A 524 -18.07 7.57 2.68
N LEU A 525 -19.09 7.74 3.51
CA LEU A 525 -19.79 6.67 4.26
C LEU A 525 -18.99 6.00 5.41
N GLY A 526 -17.79 6.47 5.74
CA GLY A 526 -17.02 5.89 6.85
C GLY A 526 -16.48 4.49 6.59
N ILE A 527 -16.38 4.09 5.31
CA ILE A 527 -16.06 2.72 4.89
C ILE A 527 -14.56 2.50 4.63
N PHE A 528 -13.76 3.56 4.65
CA PHE A 528 -12.35 3.51 4.35
C PHE A 528 -11.59 4.60 5.10
N ILE A 529 -10.38 4.29 5.53
CA ILE A 529 -9.45 5.20 6.18
C ILE A 529 -8.01 5.03 5.64
N GLY A 530 -7.85 4.25 4.57
CA GLY A 530 -6.58 3.63 4.20
C GLY A 530 -6.35 2.27 4.85
N ASP A 531 -5.32 1.55 4.41
CA ASP A 531 -4.95 0.24 4.93
C ASP A 531 -3.70 0.24 5.83
N TYR A 532 -2.89 1.32 5.81
CA TYR A 532 -1.59 1.35 6.49
C TYR A 532 -1.17 2.75 6.92
N ASN A 533 -0.29 2.77 7.93
CA ASN A 533 0.45 3.94 8.41
C ASN A 533 1.94 3.76 8.08
N ALA A 534 2.76 4.79 8.33
CA ALA A 534 4.21 4.66 8.23
C ALA A 534 4.95 5.36 9.38
N VAL A 535 6.16 4.93 9.64
CA VAL A 535 7.13 5.62 10.50
C VAL A 535 8.52 5.40 9.93
N ASP A 536 9.34 6.44 9.96
CA ASP A 536 10.77 6.31 9.77
C ASP A 536 11.51 7.06 10.88
N THR A 537 12.81 6.82 11.04
CA THR A 537 13.59 7.32 12.17
C THR A 537 14.92 7.93 11.73
N THR A 538 15.30 8.99 12.44
CA THR A 538 16.68 9.46 12.50
C THR A 538 17.40 8.78 13.68
N GLU A 539 18.67 9.13 13.91
CA GLU A 539 19.35 8.74 15.15
C GLU A 539 18.65 9.27 16.42
N THR A 540 17.95 10.40 16.31
CA THR A 540 17.44 11.18 17.45
C THR A 540 15.93 11.33 17.48
N ASP A 541 15.20 11.03 16.40
CA ASP A 541 13.78 11.32 16.26
C ASP A 541 13.06 10.22 15.49
N ALA A 542 11.79 9.98 15.80
CA ALA A 542 10.86 9.20 15.00
C ALA A 542 9.87 10.12 14.31
N LEU A 543 9.48 9.77 13.08
CA LEU A 543 8.53 10.52 12.28
C LEU A 543 7.30 9.64 11.96
N PRO A 544 6.39 9.42 12.93
CA PRO A 544 5.13 8.76 12.66
C PRO A 544 4.31 9.59 11.66
N PHE A 545 3.79 8.94 10.62
CA PHE A 545 3.00 9.55 9.56
C PHE A 545 1.72 8.73 9.36
N TRP A 546 0.54 9.36 9.50
CA TRP A 546 -0.76 8.67 9.57
C TRP A 546 -1.89 9.42 8.86
N THR A 547 -3.00 8.73 8.63
CA THR A 547 -4.24 9.31 8.10
C THR A 547 -5.12 9.82 9.23
N ASP A 548 -5.71 11.00 9.09
CA ASP A 548 -6.43 11.66 10.17
C ASP A 548 -7.63 12.47 9.66
N ALA A 549 -8.80 12.30 10.28
CA ALA A 549 -10.02 13.01 9.90
C ALA A 549 -10.42 14.13 10.86
N ARG A 550 -9.50 14.65 11.69
CA ARG A 550 -9.77 15.70 12.69
C ARG A 550 -10.38 17.00 12.11
N PHE A 551 -10.12 17.29 10.84
CA PHE A 551 -10.65 18.47 10.14
C PHE A 551 -11.88 18.16 9.29
N ALA A 552 -12.35 16.91 9.28
CA ALA A 552 -13.54 16.52 8.54
C ALA A 552 -14.81 16.97 9.28
N GLU A 553 -15.77 17.47 8.52
CA GLU A 553 -17.09 17.85 9.01
C GLU A 553 -18.09 16.70 8.82
N PRO A 554 -19.20 16.65 9.57
CA PRO A 554 -20.16 15.56 9.46
C PRO A 554 -20.65 15.30 8.04
N ASN A 555 -20.52 14.05 7.59
CA ASN A 555 -21.05 13.57 6.30
C ASN A 555 -22.55 13.91 6.19
N THR A 556 -22.93 14.79 5.25
CA THR A 556 -24.34 15.12 4.99
C THR A 556 -24.82 14.28 3.80
N PRO A 557 -25.82 13.38 3.95
CA PRO A 557 -26.29 12.57 2.82
C PRO A 557 -26.67 13.42 1.60
N GLY A 558 -25.98 13.22 0.47
CA GLY A 558 -26.18 13.97 -0.77
C GLY A 558 -25.39 15.28 -0.89
N ASN A 559 -24.54 15.60 0.09
CA ASN A 559 -23.59 16.70 0.07
C ASN A 559 -22.33 16.27 0.83
N ASN A 560 -21.35 15.73 0.12
CA ASN A 560 -20.00 15.49 0.64
C ASN A 560 -19.11 16.55 0.01
N PRO A 561 -18.86 17.68 0.70
CA PRO A 561 -17.97 18.69 0.16
C PRO A 561 -16.61 18.04 -0.09
N PRO A 562 -16.00 18.22 -1.27
CA PRO A 562 -14.69 17.67 -1.60
C PRO A 562 -13.69 17.93 -0.47
N HIS A 563 -13.63 19.20 -0.03
CA HIS A 563 -12.75 19.81 0.99
C HIS A 563 -12.90 19.35 2.45
N GLN A 564 -13.62 18.26 2.76
CA GLN A 564 -14.02 17.91 4.13
C GLN A 564 -13.81 16.42 4.48
N GLN A 565 -12.70 15.83 4.04
CA GLN A 565 -12.35 14.43 4.26
C GLN A 565 -10.95 14.30 4.91
N SER A 566 -10.47 13.07 5.13
CA SER A 566 -9.20 12.80 5.85
C SER A 566 -8.00 13.49 5.20
N ASP A 567 -7.04 13.86 6.03
CA ASP A 567 -5.72 14.36 5.66
C ASP A 567 -4.65 13.38 6.13
N VAL A 568 -3.38 13.72 5.86
CA VAL A 568 -2.23 13.00 6.40
C VAL A 568 -1.39 13.92 7.29
N MET A 569 -1.04 13.39 8.46
CA MET A 569 -0.43 14.11 9.57
C MET A 569 0.89 13.44 9.96
N VAL A 570 1.89 14.25 10.30
CA VAL A 570 3.18 13.79 10.83
C VAL A 570 3.48 14.48 12.16
N ASP A 571 4.25 13.83 13.01
CA ASP A 571 4.88 14.45 14.19
C ASP A 571 6.38 14.13 14.21
N VAL A 572 7.17 14.91 14.95
CA VAL A 572 8.61 14.70 15.17
C VAL A 572 8.84 14.36 16.64
N GLU A 573 8.99 13.06 16.91
CA GLU A 573 9.01 12.47 18.24
C GLU A 573 10.43 12.16 18.71
N PRO A 574 10.96 12.82 19.75
CA PRO A 574 12.32 12.57 20.22
C PRO A 574 12.53 11.14 20.70
N LEU A 575 13.61 10.51 20.23
CA LEU A 575 14.08 9.20 20.66
C LEU A 575 15.14 9.31 21.77
N PRO A 576 15.18 8.33 22.69
CA PRO A 576 16.02 8.34 23.90
C PRO A 576 17.52 8.07 23.70
#